data_AF-A0A7C4FWD8-F1
#
_entry.id   AF-A0A7C4FWD8-F1
#
_cell.length_a   1.000
_cell.length_b   1.000
_cell.length_c   1.000
_cell.angle_alpha   90.00
_cell.angle_beta   90.00
_cell.angle_gamma   90.00
#
_symmetry.space_group_name_H-M   'P 1'
#
loop_
_entity.id
_entity.type
_entity.pdbx_description
1 polymer ?
#
loop_
_entity_poly.entity_id
_entity_poly.type
_entity_poly.pdbx_seq_one_letter_code
_entity_poly.pdbx_strand_id
1 'polypeptide(L)'
;MKDHVRILGWLNIALGALGLLGAIIVFFVFGGIAGIVGIAAHDDPDAVRVAIPVLGVLGTVIPLIIGLLSLPGIVVGWGLIRFQSWARILGIILSALNLLHVPLGTLLGIYGLWVLLQPETERLFAPSAAAPHA
;
A
#
# COMPACT_ATOMS: atom_id res chain seq x y z
N MET A 1 -8.46 -16.14 -16.40
CA MET A 1 -8.35 -14.66 -16.39
C MET A 1 -9.08 -14.00 -15.21
N LYS A 2 -10.38 -14.27 -14.99
CA LYS A 2 -11.11 -13.78 -13.80
C LYS A 2 -10.41 -14.13 -12.48
N ASP A 3 -9.90 -15.34 -12.35
CA ASP A 3 -9.21 -15.80 -11.13
C ASP A 3 -7.85 -15.13 -10.96
N HIS A 4 -7.10 -14.87 -12.05
CA HIS A 4 -5.82 -14.15 -11.98
C HIS A 4 -6.00 -12.69 -11.53
N VAL A 5 -7.06 -12.01 -11.99
CA VAL A 5 -7.41 -10.65 -11.53
C VAL A 5 -7.80 -10.66 -10.04
N ARG A 6 -8.56 -11.67 -9.59
CA ARG A 6 -8.87 -11.84 -8.17
C ARG A 6 -7.63 -12.11 -7.33
N ILE A 7 -6.75 -13.00 -7.77
CA ILE A 7 -5.48 -13.30 -7.10
C ILE A 7 -4.64 -12.02 -6.98
N LEU A 8 -4.51 -11.25 -8.07
CA LEU A 8 -3.79 -9.97 -8.05
C LEU A 8 -4.41 -8.97 -7.06
N GLY A 9 -5.74 -8.85 -7.04
CA GLY A 9 -6.46 -7.97 -6.11
C GLY A 9 -6.23 -8.35 -4.65
N TRP A 10 -6.32 -9.65 -4.33
CA TRP A 10 -6.01 -10.16 -2.99
C TRP A 10 -4.55 -9.97 -2.60
N LEU A 11 -3.62 -10.14 -3.54
CA LEU A 11 -2.19 -9.96 -3.31
C LEU A 11 -1.86 -8.49 -2.98
N ASN A 12 -2.52 -7.55 -3.66
CA ASN A 12 -2.35 -6.12 -3.41
C ASN A 12 -2.96 -5.69 -2.07
N ILE A 13 -4.11 -6.28 -1.68
CA ILE A 13 -4.70 -6.09 -0.35
C ILE A 13 -3.79 -6.68 0.73
N ALA A 14 -3.26 -7.89 0.51
CA ALA A 14 -2.36 -8.55 1.46
C ALA A 14 -1.07 -7.74 1.67
N LEU A 15 -0.48 -7.20 0.61
CA LEU A 15 0.68 -6.31 0.70
C LEU A 15 0.38 -4.99 1.38
N GLY A 16 -0.75 -4.34 1.03
CA GLY A 16 -1.19 -3.11 1.70
C GLY A 16 -1.46 -3.34 3.19
N ALA A 17 -2.08 -4.47 3.54
CA ALA A 17 -2.31 -4.87 4.92
C ALA A 17 -0.99 -5.15 5.66
N LEU A 18 -0.04 -5.84 5.02
CA LEU A 18 1.28 -6.11 5.60
C LEU A 18 2.08 -4.80 5.80
N GLY A 19 2.02 -3.87 4.85
CA GLY A 19 2.62 -2.55 4.95
C GLY A 19 2.00 -1.70 6.07
N LEU A 20 0.68 -1.75 6.22
CA LEU A 20 -0.03 -1.09 7.31
C LEU A 20 0.33 -1.71 8.68
N LEU A 21 0.45 -3.04 8.73
CA LEU A 21 0.85 -3.77 9.94
C LEU A 21 2.31 -3.43 10.32
N GLY A 22 3.20 -3.34 9.33
CA GLY A 22 4.56 -2.83 9.50
C GLY A 22 4.60 -1.39 10.02
N ALA A 23 3.76 -0.50 9.46
CA ALA A 23 3.64 0.88 9.94
C ALA A 23 3.17 0.94 11.40
N ILE A 24 2.19 0.13 11.78
CA ILE A 24 1.70 0.03 13.16
C ILE A 24 2.82 -0.45 14.10
N ILE A 25 3.56 -1.49 13.71
CA ILE A 25 4.68 -2.01 14.51
C ILE A 25 5.74 -0.91 14.69
N VAL A 26 6.16 -0.25 13.61
CA VAL A 26 7.15 0.83 13.66
C VAL A 26 6.66 1.98 14.54
N PHE A 27 5.38 2.36 14.42
CA PHE A 27 4.77 3.40 15.24
C PHE A 27 4.77 3.03 16.73
N PHE A 28 4.39 1.79 17.09
CA PHE A 28 4.40 1.35 18.49
C PHE A 28 5.82 1.22 19.05
N VAL A 29 6.77 0.72 18.25
CA VAL A 29 8.16 0.59 18.68
C VAL A 29 8.80 1.96 18.87
N PHE A 30 8.82 2.80 17.82
CA PHE A 30 9.46 4.11 17.91
C PHE A 30 8.68 5.08 18.80
N GLY A 31 7.34 5.09 18.72
CA GLY A 31 6.48 5.91 19.56
C GLY A 31 6.51 5.48 21.03
N GLY A 32 6.57 4.17 21.30
CA GLY A 32 6.74 3.62 22.65
C GLY A 32 8.11 3.95 23.24
N ILE A 33 9.19 3.80 22.46
CA ILE A 33 10.55 4.17 22.88
C ILE A 33 10.64 5.69 23.12
N ALA A 34 10.10 6.52 22.24
CA ALA A 34 10.06 7.97 22.41
C ALA A 34 9.27 8.37 23.67
N GLY A 35 8.15 7.69 23.92
CA GLY A 35 7.35 7.85 25.13
C GLY A 35 8.15 7.55 26.39
N ILE A 36 8.77 6.36 26.47
CA ILE A 36 9.55 5.90 27.63
C ILE A 36 10.78 6.80 27.87
N VAL A 37 11.53 7.13 26.83
CA VAL A 37 12.69 8.04 26.91
C VAL A 37 12.26 9.43 27.37
N GLY A 38 11.10 9.91 26.93
CA GLY A 38 10.56 11.20 27.36
C GLY A 38 10.24 11.28 28.85
N ILE A 39 9.84 10.17 29.48
CA ILE A 39 9.58 10.11 30.93
C ILE A 39 10.89 9.91 31.72
N ALA A 40 11.81 9.10 31.19
CA ALA A 40 13.06 8.74 31.87
C ALA A 40 14.14 9.82 31.80
N ALA A 41 14.15 10.64 30.74
CA ALA A 41 15.15 11.68 30.54
C ALA A 41 14.76 13.04 31.15
N HIS A 42 13.71 13.12 31.97
CA HIS A 42 13.20 14.40 32.52
C HIS A 42 14.30 15.23 33.21
N ASP A 43 15.29 14.58 33.82
CA ASP A 43 16.38 15.23 34.55
C ASP A 43 17.61 15.57 33.70
N ASP A 44 17.68 15.16 32.43
CA ASP A 44 18.85 15.33 31.55
C ASP A 44 18.55 16.31 30.39
N PRO A 45 18.91 17.60 30.49
CA PRO A 45 18.47 18.65 29.56
C PRO A 45 18.98 18.48 28.13
N ASP A 46 20.11 17.79 27.93
CA ASP A 46 20.68 17.54 26.60
C ASP A 46 19.97 16.38 25.87
N ALA A 47 19.55 15.35 26.61
CA ALA A 47 18.77 14.24 26.07
C ALA A 47 17.35 14.68 25.67
N VAL A 48 16.74 15.56 26.47
CA VAL A 48 15.38 16.08 26.23
C VAL A 48 15.32 16.97 24.98
N ARG A 49 16.34 17.79 24.74
CA ARG A 49 16.34 18.79 23.65
C ARG A 49 16.56 18.21 22.27
N VAL A 50 17.31 17.10 22.16
CA VAL A 50 17.71 16.56 20.85
C VAL A 50 17.12 15.16 20.60
N ALA A 51 17.10 14.27 21.58
CA ALA A 51 16.67 12.89 21.35
C ALA A 51 15.14 12.76 21.24
N ILE A 52 14.37 13.45 22.09
CA ILE A 52 12.90 13.34 22.14
C ILE A 52 12.23 13.86 20.84
N PRO A 53 12.57 15.05 20.30
CA PRO A 53 11.92 15.55 19.10
C PRO A 53 12.26 14.70 17.87
N VAL A 54 13.51 14.24 17.76
CA VAL A 54 13.96 13.42 16.64
C VAL A 54 13.31 12.04 16.66
N LEU A 55 13.29 11.35 17.81
CA LEU A 55 12.60 10.07 17.97
C LEU A 55 11.09 10.19 17.79
N GLY A 56 10.47 11.26 18.30
CA GLY A 56 9.05 11.52 18.13
C GLY A 56 8.67 11.79 16.67
N VAL A 57 9.44 12.62 15.97
CA VAL A 57 9.19 12.93 14.54
C VAL A 57 9.43 11.69 13.67
N LEU A 58 10.55 10.98 13.85
CA LEU A 58 10.80 9.76 13.08
C LEU A 58 9.78 8.65 13.38
N GLY A 59 9.39 8.50 14.65
CA GLY A 59 8.40 7.53 15.08
C GLY A 59 6.96 7.81 14.68
N THR A 60 6.66 9.03 14.24
CA THR A 60 5.31 9.42 13.79
C THR A 60 5.25 9.64 12.29
N VAL A 61 6.20 10.38 11.71
CA VAL A 61 6.18 10.76 10.29
C VAL A 61 6.43 9.55 9.38
N ILE A 62 7.40 8.69 9.72
CA ILE A 62 7.72 7.51 8.91
C ILE A 62 6.50 6.56 8.79
N PRO A 63 5.88 6.10 9.89
CA PRO A 63 4.72 5.21 9.79
C PRO A 63 3.50 5.90 9.18
N LEU A 64 3.35 7.21 9.32
CA LEU A 64 2.26 7.96 8.69
C LEU A 64 2.43 8.00 7.16
N ILE A 65 3.65 8.20 6.67
CA ILE A 65 3.99 8.12 5.25
C ILE A 65 3.76 6.69 4.72
N ILE A 66 4.22 5.66 5.43
CA ILE A 66 4.01 4.25 5.05
C ILE A 66 2.51 3.90 5.01
N GLY A 67 1.74 4.36 6.00
CA GLY A 67 0.28 4.18 6.04
C GLY A 67 -0.40 4.86 4.84
N LEU A 68 -0.02 6.11 4.54
CA LEU A 68 -0.57 6.84 3.40
C LEU A 68 -0.23 6.17 2.05
N LEU A 69 0.98 5.64 1.90
CA LEU A 69 1.41 4.87 0.72
C LEU A 69 0.73 3.49 0.63
N SER A 70 0.26 2.92 1.74
CA SER A 70 -0.42 1.62 1.78
C SER A 70 -1.91 1.70 1.37
N LEU A 71 -2.57 2.85 1.59
CA LEU A 71 -3.97 3.06 1.26
C LEU A 71 -4.30 2.86 -0.24
N PRO A 72 -3.53 3.41 -1.20
CA PRO A 72 -3.74 3.16 -2.62
C PRO A 72 -3.74 1.67 -2.97
N GLY A 73 -2.87 0.86 -2.36
CA GLY A 73 -2.81 -0.59 -2.60
C GLY A 73 -4.09 -1.32 -2.24
N ILE A 74 -4.68 -0.95 -1.10
CA ILE A 74 -5.94 -1.53 -0.63
C ILE A 74 -7.10 -1.09 -1.53
N VAL A 75 -7.18 0.19 -1.88
CA VAL A 75 -8.25 0.75 -2.74
C VAL A 75 -8.20 0.13 -4.14
N VAL A 76 -7.01 0.01 -4.72
CA VAL A 76 -6.81 -0.62 -6.04
C VAL A 76 -7.12 -2.10 -5.99
N GLY A 77 -6.66 -2.82 -4.95
CA GLY A 77 -6.97 -4.23 -4.76
C GLY A 77 -8.48 -4.49 -4.65
N TRP A 78 -9.22 -3.63 -3.94
CA TRP A 78 -10.68 -3.71 -3.87
C TRP A 78 -11.35 -3.44 -5.22
N GLY A 79 -10.90 -2.40 -5.94
CA GLY A 79 -11.38 -2.08 -7.28
C GLY A 79 -11.17 -3.21 -8.29
N LEU A 80 -10.04 -3.92 -8.19
CA LEU A 80 -9.70 -5.07 -9.03
C LEU A 80 -10.64 -6.26 -8.76
N ILE A 81 -10.95 -6.56 -7.50
CA ILE A 81 -11.88 -7.64 -7.12
C ILE A 81 -13.31 -7.35 -7.63
N ARG A 82 -13.70 -6.07 -7.67
CA ARG A 82 -15.01 -5.61 -8.18
C ARG A 82 -15.03 -5.39 -9.71
N PHE A 83 -13.97 -5.73 -10.43
CA PHE A 83 -13.87 -5.57 -11.89
C PHE A 83 -14.27 -4.17 -12.37
N GLN A 84 -13.88 -3.13 -11.63
CA GLN A 84 -14.21 -1.74 -11.98
C GLN A 84 -13.29 -1.19 -13.08
N SER A 85 -13.82 -0.46 -14.04
CA SER A 85 -13.05 0.09 -15.17
C SER A 85 -11.91 1.03 -14.74
N TRP A 86 -12.09 1.80 -13.67
CA TRP A 86 -11.05 2.66 -13.09
C TRP A 86 -9.91 1.89 -12.41
N ALA A 87 -10.21 0.67 -11.93
CA ALA A 87 -9.23 -0.15 -11.22
C ALA A 87 -8.15 -0.71 -12.14
N ARG A 88 -8.42 -0.82 -13.44
CA ARG A 88 -7.40 -1.22 -14.44
C ARG A 88 -6.31 -0.17 -14.54
N ILE A 89 -6.67 1.10 -14.72
CA ILE A 89 -5.70 2.20 -14.87
C ILE A 89 -4.89 2.36 -13.57
N LEU A 90 -5.57 2.41 -12.42
CA LEU A 90 -4.87 2.50 -11.14
C LEU A 90 -4.02 1.26 -10.84
N GLY A 91 -4.48 0.07 -11.23
CA GLY A 91 -3.71 -1.17 -11.11
C GLY A 91 -2.42 -1.16 -11.91
N ILE A 92 -2.44 -0.64 -13.14
CA ILE A 92 -1.24 -0.49 -13.98
C ILE A 92 -0.26 0.51 -13.35
N ILE A 93 -0.74 1.67 -12.91
CA ILE A 93 0.09 2.68 -12.24
C ILE A 93 0.72 2.09 -10.98
N LEU A 94 -0.07 1.37 -10.17
CA LEU A 94 0.42 0.77 -8.95
C LEU A 94 1.39 -0.38 -9.20
N SER A 95 1.19 -1.19 -10.25
CA SER A 95 2.14 -2.21 -10.68
C SER A 95 3.46 -1.59 -11.14
N ALA A 96 3.44 -0.45 -11.83
CA ALA A 96 4.65 0.28 -12.20
C ALA A 96 5.39 0.84 -10.96
N LEU A 97 4.65 1.38 -9.99
CA LEU A 97 5.22 1.81 -8.71
C LEU A 97 5.81 0.64 -7.91
N ASN A 98 5.11 -0.48 -7.86
CA ASN A 98 5.58 -1.69 -7.19
C ASN A 98 6.84 -2.25 -7.85
N LEU A 99 7.05 -2.05 -9.16
CA LEU A 99 8.29 -2.42 -9.85
C LEU A 99 9.55 -1.83 -9.21
N LEU A 100 9.45 -0.61 -8.65
CA LEU A 100 10.54 0.08 -7.97
C LEU A 100 10.85 -0.50 -6.57
N HIS A 101 9.91 -1.25 -5.98
CA HIS A 101 10.08 -1.91 -4.69
C HIS A 101 10.53 -3.37 -4.85
N VAL A 102 11.84 -3.59 -4.93
CA VAL A 102 12.44 -4.93 -4.97
C VAL A 102 12.53 -5.49 -3.54
N PRO A 103 12.22 -6.79 -3.27
CA PRO A 103 11.91 -7.87 -4.21
C PRO A 103 10.40 -8.16 -4.40
N LEU A 104 9.57 -7.90 -3.39
CA LEU A 104 8.15 -8.28 -3.40
C LEU A 104 7.31 -7.43 -4.34
N GLY A 105 7.56 -6.12 -4.38
CA GLY A 105 6.86 -5.20 -5.27
C GLY A 105 7.15 -5.53 -6.73
N THR A 106 8.39 -5.87 -7.10
CA THR A 106 8.73 -6.20 -8.49
C THR A 106 8.02 -7.44 -8.99
N LEU A 107 7.93 -8.50 -8.17
CA LEU A 107 7.14 -9.69 -8.48
C LEU A 107 5.66 -9.35 -8.71
N LEU A 108 5.06 -8.53 -7.85
CA LEU A 108 3.68 -8.08 -8.05
C LEU A 108 3.49 -7.15 -9.23
N GLY A 109 4.46 -6.28 -9.48
CA GLY A 109 4.42 -5.32 -10.55
C GLY A 109 4.42 -6.03 -11.90
N ILE A 110 5.32 -6.99 -12.08
CA ILE A 110 5.39 -7.84 -13.28
C ILE A 110 4.11 -8.66 -13.43
N TYR A 111 3.66 -9.33 -12.37
CA TYR A 111 2.44 -10.15 -12.42
C TYR A 111 1.20 -9.30 -12.71
N GLY A 112 1.11 -8.12 -12.11
CA GLY A 112 -0.01 -7.21 -12.29
C GLY A 112 -0.05 -6.59 -13.68
N LEU A 113 1.09 -6.14 -14.21
CA LEU A 113 1.20 -5.69 -15.59
C LEU A 113 0.79 -6.80 -16.56
N TRP A 114 1.29 -8.03 -16.36
CA TRP A 114 0.95 -9.17 -17.22
C TRP A 114 -0.55 -9.49 -17.20
N VAL A 115 -1.18 -9.53 -16.02
CA VAL A 115 -2.63 -9.79 -15.91
C VAL A 115 -3.48 -8.64 -16.47
N LEU A 116 -3.09 -7.37 -16.22
CA LEU A 116 -3.89 -6.20 -16.60
C LEU A 116 -3.73 -5.75 -18.05
N LEU A 117 -2.62 -6.11 -18.71
CA LEU A 117 -2.42 -5.89 -20.14
C LEU A 117 -3.09 -6.96 -21.01
N GLN A 118 -3.56 -8.07 -20.45
CA GLN A 118 -4.19 -9.12 -21.25
C GLN A 118 -5.53 -8.66 -21.86
N PRO A 119 -5.78 -8.97 -23.15
CA PRO A 119 -7.01 -8.57 -23.85
C PRO A 119 -8.27 -9.24 -23.29
N GLU A 120 -8.16 -10.42 -22.68
CA GLU A 120 -9.30 -11.03 -21.98
C GLU A 120 -9.69 -10.24 -20.72
N THR A 121 -8.70 -9.64 -20.06
CA THR A 121 -8.91 -8.78 -18.88
C THR A 121 -9.58 -7.48 -19.29
N GLU A 122 -9.18 -6.89 -20.42
CA GLU A 122 -9.83 -5.71 -21.00
C GLU A 122 -11.34 -5.93 -21.25
N ARG A 123 -11.73 -7.11 -21.73
CA ARG A 123 -13.15 -7.47 -21.92
C ARG A 123 -13.94 -7.62 -20.61
N LEU A 124 -13.27 -7.90 -19.49
CA LEU A 124 -13.90 -7.96 -18.16
C LEU A 124 -14.16 -6.57 -17.56
N PHE A 125 -13.39 -5.58 -17.99
CA PHE A 125 -13.49 -4.18 -17.53
C PHE A 125 -14.22 -3.27 -18.54
N ALA A 126 -14.46 -3.75 -19.75
CA ALA A 126 -15.29 -3.06 -20.72
C ALA A 126 -16.72 -2.95 -20.17
N PRO A 127 -17.32 -1.73 -20.14
CA PRO A 127 -18.75 -1.59 -19.91
C PRO A 127 -19.46 -2.53 -20.88
N SER A 128 -20.35 -3.40 -20.39
CA SER A 128 -21.17 -4.26 -21.27
C SER A 128 -21.68 -3.38 -22.40
N ALA A 129 -21.21 -3.65 -23.61
CA ALA A 129 -21.64 -2.94 -24.79
C ALA A 129 -23.16 -2.98 -24.76
N ALA A 130 -23.76 -1.78 -24.66
CA ALA A 130 -25.18 -1.59 -24.66
C ALA A 130 -25.77 -2.48 -25.76
N ALA A 131 -26.67 -3.38 -25.36
CA ALA A 131 -27.45 -4.14 -26.31
C ALA A 131 -28.07 -3.14 -27.30
N PRO A 132 -27.81 -3.26 -28.62
CA PRO A 132 -28.56 -2.49 -29.59
C PRO A 132 -30.01 -2.97 -29.50
N HIS A 133 -30.84 -2.26 -28.74
CA HIS A 133 -32.28 -2.43 -28.79
C HIS A 133 -32.76 -1.83 -30.11
N ALA A 134 -32.97 -2.76 -31.05
CA ALA A 134 -34.02 -2.86 -32.07
C ALA A 134 -34.50 -1.58 -32.76
#